data_AF-A0A4R4KS63-F1
#
_entry.id   AF-A0A4R4KS63-F1
#
_cell.length_a   1.000
_cell.length_b   1.000
_cell.length_c   1.000
_cell.angle_alpha   90.00
_cell.angle_beta   90.00
_cell.angle_gamma   90.00
#
_symmetry.space_group_name_H-M   'P 1'
#
loop_
_entity.id
_entity.type
_entity.pdbx_description
1 polymer ?
#
loop_
_entity_poly.entity_id
_entity_poly.type
_entity_poly.pdbx_seq_one_letter_code
_entity_poly.pdbx_strand_id
1 'polypeptide(L)'
;MGNPPSPPAAGTGALIPTGILRGGTGHPGPAVAPPGRVDPASAGPRCTGTTGPGRAGPRRAGRPGPATGSPRQRGRAVEQADRSAVGAVWREHRRWSFAAGNTKRSITFWRTAALAASVCGAVLTTAAVQVGLGGVPGRALATAGAVALALAPVVRVARLGPDRIEAWTRVRAASEALKAQVYLFLTGAQPYDGPDRAPRLRARATAVADDVADLAGMTLGTPDLDIPVPPVGDVAGYLAHRLRPQIDGYYRAGAARQQRLMVRFRSAEFAIAAVGAVLGALAATTGAGGVGVWVSAVTVVGASVTAHIAAARYEHLVVSYLATARRLAALLEEWEATADRSPAAAAAFVSACEEVISRENESWLAAWTHDREPG
;
A
#
# COMPACT_ATOMS: atom_id res chain seq x y z
N MET A 1 36.09 -18.45 -47.87
CA MET A 1 36.85 -17.20 -48.13
C MET A 1 35.86 -16.13 -48.55
N GLY A 2 35.62 -15.15 -47.69
CA GLY A 2 34.67 -14.06 -47.92
C GLY A 2 34.64 -13.20 -46.65
N ASN A 3 35.51 -12.19 -46.62
CA ASN A 3 35.63 -11.25 -45.51
C ASN A 3 34.43 -10.30 -45.45
N PRO A 4 34.00 -9.89 -44.24
CA PRO A 4 32.90 -8.95 -44.05
C PRO A 4 33.34 -7.49 -44.24
N PRO A 5 32.43 -6.56 -44.60
CA PRO A 5 32.71 -5.13 -44.57
C PRO A 5 32.57 -4.53 -43.16
N SER A 6 33.61 -3.77 -42.78
CA SER A 6 33.70 -2.90 -41.60
C SER A 6 32.89 -1.59 -41.74
N PRO A 7 32.61 -0.87 -40.64
CA PRO A 7 31.58 0.18 -40.55
C PRO A 7 32.11 1.59 -40.90
N PRO A 8 31.24 2.58 -41.15
CA PRO A 8 31.66 3.97 -41.25
C PRO A 8 31.81 4.63 -39.86
N ALA A 9 32.79 5.53 -39.82
CA ALA A 9 33.38 6.20 -38.67
C ALA A 9 32.56 7.38 -38.11
N ALA A 10 32.98 7.78 -36.90
CA ALA A 10 32.54 8.93 -36.14
C ALA A 10 32.67 10.27 -36.88
N GLY A 11 31.67 11.14 -36.67
CA GLY A 11 31.68 12.55 -37.02
C GLY A 11 31.33 13.41 -35.79
N THR A 12 32.32 14.16 -35.37
CA THR A 12 32.42 15.13 -34.26
C THR A 12 31.49 16.33 -34.40
N GLY A 13 31.00 16.90 -33.29
CA GLY A 13 30.67 18.35 -33.26
C GLY A 13 29.45 18.81 -32.45
N ALA A 14 29.69 19.11 -31.17
CA ALA A 14 29.21 20.30 -30.44
C ALA A 14 27.71 20.69 -30.44
N LEU A 15 27.09 20.71 -29.25
CA LEU A 15 26.80 21.95 -28.50
C LEU A 15 25.91 21.64 -27.28
N ILE A 16 26.46 21.97 -26.12
CA ILE A 16 25.74 22.11 -24.84
C ILE A 16 24.81 23.33 -24.96
N PRO A 17 23.58 23.23 -24.43
CA PRO A 17 23.05 24.36 -23.69
C PRO A 17 22.63 23.94 -22.29
N THR A 18 23.35 24.54 -21.34
CA THR A 18 23.04 24.71 -19.94
C THR A 18 21.67 25.37 -19.81
N GLY A 19 20.67 24.62 -19.36
CA GLY A 19 19.31 25.11 -19.12
C GLY A 19 18.92 24.89 -17.66
N ILE A 20 19.38 25.78 -16.79
CA ILE A 20 18.93 25.92 -15.40
C ILE A 20 17.46 26.33 -15.43
N LEU A 21 16.56 25.42 -15.05
CA LEU A 21 15.17 25.76 -14.73
C LEU A 21 14.88 25.36 -13.28
N ARG A 22 14.66 26.41 -12.48
CA ARG A 22 14.13 26.41 -11.11
C ARG A 22 12.99 25.40 -10.97
N GLY A 23 13.24 24.35 -10.18
CA GLY A 23 12.20 23.45 -9.70
C GLY A 23 11.31 24.18 -8.69
N GLY A 24 10.04 24.36 -9.06
CA GLY A 24 9.00 24.85 -8.18
C GLY A 24 8.81 23.94 -6.96
N THR A 25 8.65 24.57 -5.81
CA THR A 25 8.36 23.97 -4.51
C THR A 25 6.97 23.33 -4.52
N GLY A 26 6.91 22.04 -4.87
CA GLY A 26 5.76 21.19 -4.63
C GLY A 26 5.69 20.78 -3.16
N HIS A 27 4.77 21.41 -2.42
CA HIS A 27 4.41 21.08 -1.05
C HIS A 27 4.13 19.56 -0.87
N PRO A 28 4.80 18.87 0.06
CA PRO A 28 4.33 17.58 0.55
C PRO A 28 3.16 17.81 1.52
N GLY A 29 1.98 17.27 1.17
CA GLY A 29 0.85 17.14 2.11
C GLY A 29 1.25 16.31 3.34
N PRO A 30 0.62 16.56 4.51
CA PRO A 30 1.27 16.45 5.80
C PRO A 30 1.47 14.99 6.23
N ALA A 31 2.71 14.70 6.61
CA ALA A 31 3.04 13.62 7.53
C ALA A 31 2.51 14.01 8.93
N VAL A 32 1.55 13.24 9.43
CA VAL A 32 1.08 13.36 10.81
C VAL A 32 2.18 12.85 11.75
N ALA A 33 2.70 13.76 12.57
CA ALA A 33 3.59 13.48 13.70
C ALA A 33 2.79 12.81 14.85
N PRO A 34 3.43 11.97 15.69
CA PRO A 34 2.75 11.25 16.77
C PRO A 34 2.47 12.15 17.98
N PRO A 35 1.31 12.05 18.65
CA PRO A 35 1.14 12.65 19.97
C PRO A 35 1.81 11.79 21.05
N GLY A 36 2.40 12.49 22.02
CA GLY A 36 3.15 11.93 23.14
C GLY A 36 2.31 11.14 24.14
N ARG A 37 3.04 10.33 24.91
CA ARG A 37 2.56 9.58 26.09
C ARG A 37 1.77 10.47 27.05
N VAL A 38 0.63 9.96 27.49
CA VAL A 38 -0.03 10.36 28.74
C VAL A 38 -0.28 9.07 29.54
N ASP A 39 0.17 9.06 30.79
CA ASP A 39 0.01 7.97 31.75
C ASP A 39 -1.45 7.81 32.21
N PRO A 40 -1.93 6.58 32.52
CA PRO A 40 -3.29 6.36 33.01
C PRO A 40 -3.36 6.41 34.55
N ALA A 41 -4.07 7.41 35.08
CA ALA A 41 -4.51 7.44 36.46
C ALA A 41 -6.00 7.02 36.56
N SER A 42 -6.20 5.79 37.01
CA SER A 42 -7.25 5.30 37.93
C SER A 42 -8.49 6.17 38.22
N ALA A 43 -9.69 5.64 37.93
CA ALA A 43 -10.88 5.77 38.78
C ALA A 43 -11.96 4.75 38.34
N GLY A 44 -12.22 3.73 39.15
CA GLY A 44 -13.35 2.81 38.97
C GLY A 44 -14.63 3.32 39.66
N PRO A 45 -15.83 2.83 39.29
CA PRO A 45 -17.03 3.05 40.08
C PRO A 45 -17.34 1.85 40.98
N ARG A 46 -17.64 2.18 42.25
CA ARG A 46 -18.10 1.28 43.30
C ARG A 46 -19.55 0.85 43.07
N CYS A 47 -19.80 -0.42 43.36
CA CYS A 47 -21.12 -1.02 43.56
C CYS A 47 -21.69 -0.63 44.93
N THR A 48 -22.94 -0.18 44.97
CA THR A 48 -23.92 -0.23 46.09
C THR A 48 -25.22 0.31 45.50
N GLY A 49 -26.44 -0.19 45.71
CA GLY A 49 -27.04 -1.24 46.53
C GLY A 49 -28.54 -1.20 46.17
N THR A 50 -29.23 -2.34 46.14
CA THR A 50 -30.17 -2.81 47.16
C THR A 50 -31.62 -2.73 46.68
N THR A 51 -32.21 -3.91 46.68
CA THR A 51 -33.57 -4.36 46.42
C THR A 51 -34.67 -3.72 47.30
N GLY A 52 -35.86 -3.54 46.71
CA GLY A 52 -37.13 -3.36 47.42
C GLY A 52 -38.32 -3.74 46.52
N PRO A 53 -39.24 -4.64 46.93
CA PRO A 53 -40.36 -5.09 46.11
C PRO A 53 -41.62 -4.25 46.37
N GLY A 54 -42.28 -3.76 45.32
CA GLY A 54 -43.42 -2.86 45.44
C GLY A 54 -44.48 -3.03 44.35
N ARG A 55 -45.50 -3.84 44.68
CA ARG A 55 -46.91 -3.79 44.24
C ARG A 55 -47.24 -3.72 42.74
N ALA A 56 -47.79 -4.83 42.27
CA ALA A 56 -48.62 -4.95 41.07
C ALA A 56 -49.88 -4.07 41.15
N GLY A 57 -50.11 -3.30 40.08
CA GLY A 57 -51.39 -2.66 39.76
C GLY A 57 -51.72 -2.93 38.29
N PRO A 58 -52.98 -3.18 37.92
CA PRO A 58 -53.34 -3.60 36.56
C PRO A 58 -53.28 -2.39 35.63
N ARG A 59 -52.22 -2.30 34.81
CA ARG A 59 -52.17 -1.32 33.71
C ARG A 59 -52.96 -1.87 32.52
N ARG A 60 -54.06 -1.16 32.25
CA ARG A 60 -54.89 -1.19 31.04
C ARG A 60 -54.10 -1.58 29.79
N ALA A 61 -54.64 -2.55 29.06
CA ALA A 61 -54.29 -2.84 27.68
C ALA A 61 -54.50 -1.58 26.82
N GLY A 62 -53.43 -0.82 26.63
CA GLY A 62 -53.34 0.18 25.57
C GLY A 62 -53.27 -0.57 24.25
N ARG A 63 -54.31 -0.40 23.41
CA ARG A 63 -54.29 -0.81 22.00
C ARG A 63 -52.96 -0.34 21.36
N PRO A 64 -52.27 -1.18 20.58
CA PRO A 64 -51.18 -0.70 19.75
C PRO A 64 -51.80 0.21 18.68
N GLY A 65 -51.65 1.52 18.86
CA GLY A 65 -51.94 2.48 17.80
C GLY A 65 -51.02 2.19 16.62
N PRO A 66 -51.52 2.19 15.38
CA PRO A 66 -50.66 1.99 14.23
C PRO A 66 -49.63 3.12 14.21
N ALA A 67 -48.35 2.77 14.00
CA ALA A 67 -47.25 3.71 13.88
C ALA A 67 -47.40 4.54 12.59
N THR A 68 -48.32 5.49 12.56
CA THR A 68 -48.53 6.41 11.43
C THR A 68 -47.73 7.69 11.67
N GLY A 69 -46.39 7.58 11.65
CA GLY A 69 -45.55 8.76 11.47
C GLY A 69 -45.93 9.47 10.17
N SER A 70 -45.81 10.79 10.10
CA SER A 70 -46.10 11.52 8.87
C SER A 70 -45.10 11.14 7.75
N PRO A 71 -45.46 11.25 6.46
CA PRO A 71 -44.53 10.95 5.35
C PRO A 71 -43.19 11.69 5.46
N ARG A 72 -43.19 12.93 5.98
CA ARG A 72 -41.97 13.72 6.23
C ARG A 72 -41.10 13.14 7.35
N GLN A 73 -41.71 12.60 8.41
CA GLN A 73 -40.97 11.95 9.50
C GLN A 73 -40.35 10.64 9.03
N ARG A 74 -41.06 9.85 8.21
CA ARG A 74 -40.51 8.64 7.59
C ARG A 74 -39.33 8.95 6.68
N GLY A 75 -39.42 9.99 5.84
CA GLY A 75 -38.31 10.43 4.98
C GLY A 75 -37.05 10.82 5.75
N ARG A 76 -37.19 11.63 6.81
CA ARG A 76 -36.06 12.01 7.67
C ARG A 76 -35.42 10.82 8.40
N ALA A 77 -36.23 9.85 8.82
CA ALA A 77 -35.72 8.64 9.47
C ALA A 77 -34.88 7.79 8.52
N VAL A 78 -35.30 7.65 7.26
CA VAL A 78 -34.54 6.93 6.22
C VAL A 78 -33.23 7.66 5.91
N GLU A 79 -33.26 8.97 5.70
CA GLU A 79 -32.05 9.78 5.44
C GLU A 79 -31.04 9.70 6.60
N GLN A 80 -31.54 9.73 7.85
CA GLN A 80 -30.70 9.57 9.02
C GLN A 80 -30.10 8.15 9.12
N ALA A 81 -30.88 7.12 8.80
CA ALA A 81 -30.40 5.75 8.75
C ALA A 81 -29.31 5.58 7.68
N ASP A 82 -29.50 6.13 6.48
CA ASP A 82 -28.53 6.15 5.39
C ASP A 82 -27.22 6.83 5.81
N ARG A 83 -27.29 8.05 6.38
CA ARG A 83 -26.10 8.76 6.88
C ARG A 83 -25.37 7.98 7.95
N SER A 84 -26.10 7.37 8.88
CA SER A 84 -25.50 6.58 9.96
C SER A 84 -24.78 5.33 9.44
N ALA A 85 -25.38 4.64 8.45
CA ALA A 85 -24.82 3.44 7.85
C ALA A 85 -23.54 3.77 7.07
N VAL A 86 -23.57 4.78 6.20
CA VAL A 86 -22.38 5.21 5.44
C VAL A 86 -21.27 5.69 6.36
N GLY A 87 -21.60 6.49 7.38
CA GLY A 87 -20.61 6.97 8.35
C GLY A 87 -19.95 5.82 9.11
N ALA A 88 -20.70 4.79 9.49
CA ALA A 88 -20.16 3.61 10.15
C ALA A 88 -19.21 2.81 9.24
N VAL A 89 -19.63 2.49 8.01
CA VAL A 89 -18.81 1.75 7.04
C VAL A 89 -17.56 2.55 6.64
N TRP A 90 -17.69 3.87 6.51
CA TRP A 90 -16.55 4.73 6.21
C TRP A 90 -15.50 4.71 7.33
N ARG A 91 -15.92 4.82 8.59
CA ARG A 91 -14.99 4.69 9.73
C ARG A 91 -14.30 3.33 9.74
N GLU A 92 -15.03 2.26 9.45
CA GLU A 92 -14.46 0.92 9.37
C GLU A 92 -13.42 0.82 8.24
N HIS A 93 -13.74 1.32 7.05
CA HIS A 93 -12.78 1.47 5.95
C HIS A 93 -11.51 2.20 6.41
N ARG A 94 -11.66 3.32 7.16
CA ARG A 94 -10.50 4.08 7.66
C ARG A 94 -9.62 3.26 8.60
N ARG A 95 -10.20 2.41 9.46
CA ARG A 95 -9.44 1.52 10.35
C ARG A 95 -8.59 0.53 9.56
N TRP A 96 -9.21 -0.18 8.62
CA TRP A 96 -8.49 -1.14 7.76
C TRP A 96 -7.47 -0.45 6.84
N SER A 97 -7.77 0.74 6.33
CA SER A 97 -6.84 1.54 5.52
C SER A 97 -5.59 1.94 6.33
N PHE A 98 -5.79 2.35 7.58
CA PHE A 98 -4.68 2.65 8.49
C PHE A 98 -3.84 1.41 8.80
N ALA A 99 -4.48 0.29 9.14
CA ALA A 99 -3.81 -0.99 9.38
C ALA A 99 -2.98 -1.42 8.15
N ALA A 100 -3.57 -1.36 6.95
CA ALA A 100 -2.88 -1.65 5.69
C ALA A 100 -1.66 -0.74 5.48
N GLY A 101 -1.81 0.56 5.76
CA GLY A 101 -0.73 1.54 5.67
C GLY A 101 0.40 1.28 6.67
N ASN A 102 0.08 0.90 7.90
CA ASN A 102 1.06 0.56 8.92
C ASN A 102 1.86 -0.70 8.54
N THR A 103 1.16 -1.76 8.12
CA THR A 103 1.80 -3.00 7.69
C THR A 103 2.68 -2.77 6.46
N LYS A 104 2.20 -1.99 5.48
CA LYS A 104 2.99 -1.59 4.30
C LYS A 104 4.28 -0.88 4.68
N ARG A 105 4.20 0.13 5.56
CA ARG A 105 5.38 0.88 6.04
C ARG A 105 6.38 -0.05 6.73
N SER A 106 5.89 -0.97 7.56
CA SER A 106 6.74 -1.96 8.23
C SER A 106 7.43 -2.90 7.23
N ILE A 107 6.72 -3.40 6.22
CA ILE A 107 7.31 -4.22 5.14
C ILE A 107 8.40 -3.44 4.39
N THR A 108 8.12 -2.19 4.02
CA THR A 108 9.11 -1.34 3.35
C THR A 108 10.34 -1.10 4.23
N PHE A 109 10.14 -0.79 5.51
CA PHE A 109 11.24 -0.59 6.46
C PHE A 109 12.13 -1.83 6.55
N TRP A 110 11.56 -3.01 6.78
CA TRP A 110 12.35 -4.24 6.95
C TRP A 110 13.04 -4.68 5.66
N ARG A 111 12.46 -4.42 4.48
CA ARG A 111 13.15 -4.65 3.19
C ARG A 111 14.39 -3.79 3.04
N THR A 112 14.28 -2.51 3.39
CA THR A 112 15.41 -1.57 3.35
C THR A 112 16.45 -1.92 4.40
N ALA A 113 16.03 -2.30 5.61
CA ALA A 113 16.92 -2.71 6.69
C ALA A 113 17.71 -3.98 6.33
N ALA A 114 17.07 -4.99 5.74
CA ALA A 114 17.74 -6.21 5.30
C ALA A 114 18.77 -5.94 4.18
N LEU A 115 18.44 -5.05 3.24
CA LEU A 115 19.39 -4.61 2.21
C LEU A 115 20.58 -3.88 2.84
N ALA A 116 20.32 -2.90 3.70
CA ALA A 116 21.36 -2.12 4.37
C ALA A 116 22.27 -3.02 5.22
N ALA A 117 21.71 -3.94 5.99
CA ALA A 117 22.48 -4.90 6.79
C ALA A 117 23.37 -5.79 5.92
N SER A 118 22.88 -6.25 4.77
CA SER A 118 23.67 -7.08 3.85
C SER A 118 24.83 -6.29 3.24
N VAL A 119 24.58 -5.06 2.80
CA VAL A 119 25.60 -4.18 2.20
C VAL A 119 26.64 -3.77 3.24
N CYS A 120 26.22 -3.26 4.40
CA CYS A 120 27.13 -2.86 5.46
C CYS A 120 27.93 -4.06 5.97
N GLY A 121 27.30 -5.23 6.12
CA GLY A 121 27.99 -6.43 6.58
C GLY A 121 29.07 -6.91 5.60
N ALA A 122 28.79 -6.89 4.30
CA ALA A 122 29.78 -7.20 3.27
C ALA A 122 30.97 -6.22 3.29
N VAL A 123 30.70 -4.92 3.41
CA VAL A 123 31.77 -3.90 3.46
C VAL A 123 32.61 -4.02 4.73
N LEU A 124 31.97 -4.20 5.90
CA LEU A 124 32.66 -4.28 7.19
C LEU A 124 33.53 -5.54 7.31
N THR A 125 33.03 -6.69 6.85
CA THR A 125 33.82 -7.94 6.84
C THR A 125 35.04 -7.84 5.93
N THR A 126 34.90 -7.25 4.74
CA THR A 126 36.05 -7.00 3.85
C THR A 126 37.02 -5.97 4.42
N ALA A 127 36.52 -4.87 5.02
CA ALA A 127 37.36 -3.87 5.67
C ALA A 127 38.16 -4.45 6.84
N ALA A 128 37.58 -5.39 7.60
CA ALA A 128 38.26 -6.08 8.69
C ALA A 128 39.51 -6.84 8.23
N VAL A 129 39.45 -7.46 7.05
CA VAL A 129 40.60 -8.15 6.45
C VAL A 129 41.72 -7.16 6.12
N GLN A 130 41.40 -5.97 5.62
CA GLN A 130 42.38 -4.93 5.29
C GLN A 130 43.07 -4.34 6.53
N VAL A 131 42.30 -4.13 7.60
CA VAL A 131 42.82 -3.62 8.88
C VAL A 131 43.66 -4.69 9.61
N GLY A 132 43.44 -5.97 9.27
CA GLY A 132 44.13 -7.10 9.88
C GLY A 132 43.40 -7.63 11.11
N LEU A 133 43.16 -8.93 11.13
CA LEU A 133 42.39 -9.61 12.19
C LEU A 133 43.19 -9.85 13.48
N GLY A 134 44.49 -9.57 13.48
CA GLY A 134 45.33 -9.66 14.68
C GLY A 134 45.03 -8.57 15.72
N GLY A 135 44.47 -7.43 15.29
CA GLY A 135 44.15 -6.29 16.15
C GLY A 135 42.72 -6.31 16.67
N VAL A 136 42.45 -5.52 17.72
CA VAL A 136 41.10 -5.25 18.21
C VAL A 136 40.21 -4.59 17.14
N PRO A 137 40.67 -3.56 16.39
CA PRO A 137 39.83 -2.89 15.40
C PRO A 137 39.34 -3.82 14.27
N GLY A 138 40.23 -4.66 13.73
CA GLY A 138 39.86 -5.63 12.68
C GLY A 138 38.86 -6.66 13.19
N ARG A 139 39.06 -7.22 14.39
CA ARG A 139 38.09 -8.17 14.99
C ARG A 139 36.73 -7.53 15.26
N ALA A 140 36.69 -6.27 15.70
CA ALA A 140 35.44 -5.54 15.92
C ALA A 140 34.66 -5.37 14.60
N LEU A 141 35.34 -4.97 13.52
CA LEU A 141 34.75 -4.84 12.18
C LEU A 141 34.24 -6.20 11.65
N ALA A 142 35.04 -7.26 11.78
CA ALA A 142 34.67 -8.60 11.34
C ALA A 142 33.42 -9.10 12.08
N THR A 143 33.38 -8.91 13.40
CA THR A 143 32.25 -9.31 14.24
C THR A 143 30.99 -8.53 13.87
N ALA A 144 31.08 -7.19 13.81
CA ALA A 144 29.94 -6.35 13.43
C ALA A 144 29.41 -6.69 12.02
N GLY A 145 30.32 -6.91 11.07
CA GLY A 145 29.95 -7.27 9.71
C GLY A 145 29.30 -8.66 9.60
N ALA A 146 29.84 -9.65 10.31
CA ALA A 146 29.28 -11.00 10.37
C ALA A 146 27.87 -10.99 11.01
N VAL A 147 27.70 -10.25 12.11
CA VAL A 147 26.38 -10.08 12.74
C VAL A 147 25.39 -9.42 11.78
N ALA A 148 25.79 -8.35 11.07
CA ALA A 148 24.93 -7.68 10.11
C ALA A 148 24.50 -8.61 8.95
N LEU A 149 25.43 -9.40 8.39
CA LEU A 149 25.12 -10.39 7.35
C LEU A 149 24.19 -11.50 7.86
N ALA A 150 24.43 -12.02 9.07
CA ALA A 150 23.62 -13.08 9.66
C ALA A 150 22.19 -12.62 9.99
N LEU A 151 22.01 -11.34 10.35
CA LEU A 151 20.68 -10.79 10.64
C LEU A 151 19.81 -10.60 9.40
N ALA A 152 20.40 -10.38 8.22
CA ALA A 152 19.64 -10.14 7.00
C ALA A 152 18.65 -11.27 6.62
N PRO A 153 19.04 -12.56 6.55
CA PRO A 153 18.10 -13.65 6.30
C PRO A 153 17.09 -13.84 7.45
N VAL A 154 17.50 -13.66 8.71
CA VAL A 154 16.60 -13.75 9.86
C VAL A 154 15.48 -12.70 9.78
N VAL A 155 15.83 -11.46 9.41
CA VAL A 155 14.84 -10.39 9.18
C VAL A 155 13.91 -10.75 8.03
N ARG A 156 14.42 -11.32 6.93
CA ARG A 156 13.58 -11.73 5.80
C ARG A 156 12.54 -12.78 6.22
N VAL A 157 12.95 -13.82 6.93
CA VAL A 157 12.04 -14.88 7.39
C VAL A 157 11.04 -14.33 8.42
N ALA A 158 11.53 -13.66 9.47
CA ALA A 158 10.68 -13.25 10.60
C ALA A 158 9.79 -12.03 10.31
N ARG A 159 10.20 -11.15 9.39
CA ARG A 159 9.53 -9.86 9.15
C ARG A 159 8.99 -9.68 7.74
N LEU A 160 9.39 -10.51 6.78
CA LEU A 160 8.99 -10.39 5.37
C LEU A 160 8.45 -11.71 4.79
N GLY A 161 8.08 -12.66 5.67
CA GLY A 161 7.50 -13.93 5.26
C GLY A 161 6.18 -13.79 4.50
N PRO A 162 5.79 -14.83 3.75
CA PRO A 162 4.60 -14.83 2.89
C PRO A 162 3.32 -14.51 3.64
N ASP A 163 3.13 -15.04 4.85
CA ASP A 163 1.95 -14.79 5.68
C ASP A 163 1.75 -13.29 5.98
N ARG A 164 2.85 -12.54 6.16
CA ARG A 164 2.78 -11.11 6.45
C ARG A 164 2.38 -10.30 5.22
N ILE A 165 2.86 -10.71 4.05
CA ILE A 165 2.45 -10.11 2.79
C ILE A 165 0.98 -10.41 2.53
N GLU A 166 0.56 -11.67 2.69
CA GLU A 166 -0.83 -12.08 2.52
C GLU A 166 -1.76 -11.30 3.46
N ALA A 167 -1.42 -11.22 4.75
CA ALA A 167 -2.19 -10.46 5.72
C ALA A 167 -2.28 -8.97 5.32
N TRP A 168 -1.17 -8.37 4.86
CA TRP A 168 -1.20 -7.01 4.33
C TRP A 168 -2.16 -6.88 3.14
N THR A 169 -2.12 -7.81 2.19
CA THR A 169 -2.98 -7.77 1.00
C THR A 169 -4.45 -7.99 1.36
N ARG A 170 -4.78 -8.91 2.26
CA ARG A 170 -6.16 -9.15 2.74
C ARG A 170 -6.73 -7.93 3.46
N VAL A 171 -5.96 -7.32 4.36
CA VAL A 171 -6.36 -6.07 5.06
C VAL A 171 -6.54 -4.91 4.07
N ARG A 172 -5.65 -4.80 3.08
CA ARG A 172 -5.75 -3.80 2.01
C ARG A 172 -7.02 -4.00 1.17
N ALA A 173 -7.34 -5.25 0.83
CA ALA A 173 -8.52 -5.62 0.06
C ALA A 173 -9.81 -5.31 0.83
N ALA A 174 -9.90 -5.69 2.11
CA ALA A 174 -11.05 -5.35 2.97
C ALA A 174 -11.29 -3.83 3.02
N SER A 175 -10.23 -3.05 3.21
CA SER A 175 -10.30 -1.59 3.13
C SER A 175 -10.89 -1.12 1.79
N GLU A 176 -10.38 -1.55 0.64
CA GLU A 176 -10.92 -1.09 -0.66
C GLU A 176 -12.33 -1.60 -0.94
N ALA A 177 -12.68 -2.80 -0.51
CA ALA A 177 -14.03 -3.33 -0.64
C ALA A 177 -15.04 -2.45 0.10
N LEU A 178 -14.78 -2.10 1.37
CA LEU A 178 -15.62 -1.19 2.15
C LEU A 178 -15.70 0.21 1.50
N LYS A 179 -14.58 0.71 0.98
CA LYS A 179 -14.53 1.99 0.26
C LYS A 179 -15.42 1.96 -0.98
N ALA A 180 -15.33 0.91 -1.79
CA ALA A 180 -16.15 0.73 -2.98
C ALA A 180 -17.64 0.69 -2.62
N GLN A 181 -18.03 -0.04 -1.56
CA GLN A 181 -19.41 -0.06 -1.09
C GLN A 181 -19.93 1.34 -0.72
N VAL A 182 -19.09 2.19 -0.10
CA VAL A 182 -19.45 3.58 0.20
C VAL A 182 -19.68 4.39 -1.07
N TYR A 183 -18.80 4.31 -2.08
CA TYR A 183 -19.00 5.05 -3.33
C TYR A 183 -20.22 4.57 -4.12
N LEU A 184 -20.42 3.25 -4.25
CA LEU A 184 -21.62 2.68 -4.87
C LEU A 184 -22.89 3.14 -4.15
N PHE A 185 -22.86 3.16 -2.81
CA PHE A 185 -23.97 3.68 -2.03
C PHE A 185 -24.20 5.14 -2.34
N LEU A 186 -23.18 6.00 -2.23
CA LEU A 186 -23.30 7.45 -2.41
C LEU A 186 -23.83 7.84 -3.79
N THR A 187 -23.50 7.08 -4.84
CA THR A 187 -23.97 7.32 -6.21
C THR A 187 -25.30 6.62 -6.51
N GLY A 188 -25.88 5.87 -5.58
CA GLY A 188 -27.10 5.09 -5.79
C GLY A 188 -26.95 3.98 -6.84
N ALA A 189 -25.73 3.50 -7.06
CA ALA A 189 -25.47 2.40 -7.98
C ALA A 189 -25.93 1.07 -7.37
N GLN A 190 -26.19 0.07 -8.21
CA GLN A 190 -26.48 -1.29 -7.73
C GLN A 190 -25.39 -1.77 -6.76
N PRO A 191 -25.73 -2.42 -5.62
CA PRO A 191 -27.07 -2.87 -5.20
C PRO A 191 -27.86 -1.88 -4.31
N TYR A 192 -27.59 -0.57 -4.40
CA TYR A 192 -28.09 0.47 -3.48
C TYR A 192 -29.08 1.47 -4.11
N ASP A 193 -29.71 1.10 -5.23
CA ASP A 193 -30.72 1.89 -5.94
C ASP A 193 -32.14 1.77 -5.32
N GLY A 194 -32.33 0.85 -4.38
CA GLY A 194 -33.61 0.60 -3.71
C GLY A 194 -33.73 1.18 -2.29
N PRO A 195 -34.94 1.10 -1.68
CA PRO A 195 -35.22 1.65 -0.36
C PRO A 195 -34.47 0.95 0.79
N ASP A 196 -34.04 -0.30 0.60
CA ASP A 196 -33.33 -1.11 1.60
C ASP A 196 -31.80 -0.94 1.56
N ARG A 197 -31.31 0.16 0.97
CA ARG A 197 -29.88 0.41 0.76
C ARG A 197 -29.06 0.41 2.05
N ALA A 198 -29.54 1.02 3.14
CA ALA A 198 -28.79 1.08 4.41
C ALA A 198 -28.65 -0.29 5.10
N PRO A 199 -29.70 -1.12 5.23
CA PRO A 199 -29.56 -2.53 5.65
C PRO A 199 -28.60 -3.33 4.76
N ARG A 200 -28.69 -3.20 3.43
CA ARG A 200 -27.80 -3.89 2.49
C ARG A 200 -26.34 -3.49 2.66
N LEU A 201 -26.07 -2.20 2.84
CA LEU A 201 -24.71 -1.68 3.04
C LEU A 201 -24.10 -2.27 4.30
N ARG A 202 -24.86 -2.32 5.39
CA ARG A 202 -24.43 -2.94 6.65
C ARG A 202 -24.13 -4.43 6.47
N ALA A 203 -25.02 -5.18 5.81
CA ALA A 203 -24.82 -6.61 5.56
C ALA A 203 -23.55 -6.87 4.73
N ARG A 204 -23.31 -6.08 3.68
CA ARG A 204 -22.08 -6.19 2.87
C ARG A 204 -20.83 -5.83 3.67
N ALA A 205 -20.89 -4.79 4.50
CA ALA A 205 -19.78 -4.41 5.35
C ALA A 205 -19.45 -5.48 6.40
N THR A 206 -20.47 -6.12 6.98
CA THR A 206 -20.31 -7.26 7.88
C THR A 206 -19.64 -8.43 7.17
N ALA A 207 -20.10 -8.80 5.96
CA ALA A 207 -19.47 -9.88 5.20
C ALA A 207 -17.98 -9.61 4.94
N VAL A 208 -17.62 -8.37 4.56
CA VAL A 208 -16.21 -8.00 4.38
C VAL A 208 -15.42 -8.08 5.69
N ALA A 209 -16.03 -7.71 6.83
CA ALA A 209 -15.38 -7.82 8.13
C ALA A 209 -15.18 -9.27 8.57
N ASP A 210 -16.15 -10.14 8.29
CA ASP A 210 -16.09 -11.57 8.57
C ASP A 210 -14.98 -12.25 7.77
N ASP A 211 -14.79 -11.88 6.49
CA ASP A 211 -13.73 -12.39 5.61
C ASP A 211 -12.30 -12.11 6.11
N VAL A 212 -12.14 -11.13 7.01
CA VAL A 212 -10.85 -10.77 7.63
C VAL A 212 -10.89 -10.77 9.16
N ALA A 213 -11.83 -11.50 9.75
CA ALA A 213 -12.02 -11.54 11.20
C ALA A 213 -10.76 -12.03 11.95
N ASP A 214 -10.00 -12.97 11.35
CA ASP A 214 -8.72 -13.46 11.86
C ASP A 214 -7.63 -12.36 11.92
N LEU A 215 -7.79 -11.29 11.14
CA LEU A 215 -6.87 -10.15 11.07
C LEU A 215 -7.34 -8.93 11.86
N ALA A 216 -8.48 -9.00 12.55
CA ALA A 216 -9.06 -7.89 13.30
C ALA A 216 -8.07 -7.26 14.30
N GLY A 217 -7.18 -8.07 14.89
CA GLY A 217 -6.11 -7.61 15.78
C GLY A 217 -5.18 -6.56 15.16
N MET A 218 -5.06 -6.50 13.83
CA MET A 218 -4.23 -5.51 13.13
C MET A 218 -4.83 -4.10 13.15
N THR A 219 -6.13 -3.97 13.46
CA THR A 219 -6.81 -2.68 13.59
C THR A 219 -6.70 -2.09 15.00
N LEU A 220 -6.20 -2.86 15.97
CA LEU A 220 -6.00 -2.40 17.34
C LEU A 220 -5.03 -1.22 17.38
N GLY A 221 -5.35 -0.21 18.19
CA GLY A 221 -4.55 1.01 18.31
C GLY A 221 -4.68 1.97 17.11
N THR A 222 -5.61 1.71 16.18
CA THR A 222 -5.95 2.71 15.16
C THR A 222 -6.55 3.93 15.85
N PRO A 223 -6.02 5.15 15.64
CA PRO A 223 -6.63 6.36 16.18
C PRO A 223 -8.06 6.52 15.67
N ASP A 224 -8.89 7.23 16.43
CA ASP A 224 -10.19 7.63 15.90
C ASP A 224 -9.97 8.65 14.78
N LEU A 225 -10.15 8.19 13.54
CA LEU A 225 -9.91 8.97 12.35
C LEU A 225 -11.20 9.71 12.02
N ASP A 226 -11.37 10.92 12.56
CA ASP A 226 -12.49 11.82 12.26
C ASP A 226 -12.32 12.42 10.85
N ILE A 227 -12.46 11.57 9.84
CA ILE A 227 -12.34 11.94 8.44
C ILE A 227 -13.72 11.84 7.81
N PRO A 228 -14.26 12.95 7.29
CA PRO A 228 -15.63 12.97 6.79
C PRO A 228 -15.81 12.01 5.60
N VAL A 229 -17.04 11.54 5.45
CA VAL A 229 -17.48 10.83 4.24
C VAL A 229 -17.29 11.76 3.03
N PRO A 230 -16.77 11.27 1.89
CA PRO A 230 -16.63 12.09 0.70
C PRO A 230 -17.96 12.72 0.27
N PRO A 231 -17.99 14.01 -0.12
CA PRO A 231 -19.22 14.70 -0.49
C PRO A 231 -19.64 14.32 -1.93
N VAL A 232 -20.02 13.06 -2.12
CA VAL A 232 -20.47 12.52 -3.41
C VAL A 232 -21.98 12.34 -3.37
N GLY A 233 -22.68 13.06 -4.26
CA GLY A 233 -24.13 12.90 -4.46
C GLY A 233 -24.50 12.48 -5.88
N ASP A 234 -23.56 12.51 -6.81
CA ASP A 234 -23.77 12.22 -8.23
C ASP A 234 -22.47 11.74 -8.91
N VAL A 235 -22.56 11.49 -10.23
CA VAL A 235 -21.40 11.05 -11.03
C VAL A 235 -20.33 12.14 -11.09
N ALA A 236 -20.68 13.42 -11.13
CA ALA A 236 -19.69 14.50 -11.17
C ALA A 236 -18.83 14.51 -9.88
N GLY A 237 -19.46 14.39 -8.72
CA GLY A 237 -18.79 14.21 -7.44
C GLY A 237 -17.95 12.94 -7.39
N TYR A 238 -18.44 11.83 -7.95
CA TYR A 238 -17.65 10.59 -8.06
C TYR A 238 -16.40 10.78 -8.93
N LEU A 239 -16.52 11.43 -10.09
CA LEU A 239 -15.38 11.72 -10.96
C LEU A 239 -14.33 12.57 -10.25
N ALA A 240 -14.77 13.62 -9.55
CA ALA A 240 -13.91 14.56 -8.85
C ALA A 240 -13.21 13.95 -7.62
N HIS A 241 -13.94 13.20 -6.79
CA HIS A 241 -13.44 12.72 -5.50
C HIS A 241 -12.88 11.29 -5.53
N ARG A 242 -13.25 10.49 -6.54
CA ARG A 242 -12.85 9.09 -6.64
C ARG A 242 -12.05 8.82 -7.90
N LEU A 243 -12.64 8.98 -9.08
CA LEU A 243 -12.06 8.42 -10.30
C LEU A 243 -10.79 9.15 -10.76
N ARG A 244 -10.85 10.47 -10.99
CA ARG A 244 -9.70 11.23 -11.50
C ARG A 244 -8.50 11.19 -10.53
N PRO A 245 -8.67 11.41 -9.21
CA PRO A 245 -7.58 11.24 -8.25
C PRO A 245 -7.02 9.82 -8.23
N GLN A 246 -7.84 8.79 -8.46
CA GLN A 246 -7.40 7.41 -8.53
C GLN A 246 -6.54 7.15 -9.78
N ILE A 247 -6.93 7.67 -10.94
CA ILE A 247 -6.18 7.52 -12.20
C ILE A 247 -4.83 8.24 -12.08
N ASP A 248 -4.85 9.53 -11.80
CA ASP A 248 -3.65 10.38 -11.90
C ASP A 248 -2.78 10.31 -10.64
N GLY A 249 -3.41 10.52 -9.48
CA GLY A 249 -2.73 10.62 -8.20
C GLY A 249 -2.27 9.29 -7.63
N TYR A 250 -3.00 8.21 -7.89
CA TYR A 250 -2.65 6.88 -7.37
C TYR A 250 -1.93 6.01 -8.41
N TYR A 251 -2.59 5.66 -9.52
CA TYR A 251 -2.04 4.70 -10.47
C TYR A 251 -0.90 5.28 -11.33
N ARG A 252 -1.12 6.40 -12.04
CA ARG A 252 -0.08 7.01 -12.90
C ARG A 252 1.11 7.52 -12.10
N ALA A 253 0.88 8.32 -11.05
CA ALA A 253 1.95 8.79 -10.19
C ALA A 253 2.65 7.63 -9.44
N GLY A 254 1.89 6.59 -9.07
CA GLY A 254 2.42 5.35 -8.52
C GLY A 254 3.39 4.66 -9.46
N ALA A 255 2.97 4.43 -10.71
CA ALA A 255 3.79 3.79 -11.74
C ALA A 255 5.06 4.60 -12.00
N ALA A 256 4.96 5.93 -12.15
CA ALA A 256 6.11 6.80 -12.35
C ALA A 256 7.11 6.72 -11.19
N ARG A 257 6.63 6.63 -9.94
CA ARG A 257 7.50 6.44 -8.77
C ARG A 257 8.23 5.09 -8.81
N GLN A 258 7.52 4.00 -9.11
CA GLN A 258 8.15 2.67 -9.18
C GLN A 258 9.13 2.55 -10.34
N GLN A 259 8.80 3.14 -11.50
CA GLN A 259 9.70 3.22 -12.66
C GLN A 259 11.00 3.92 -12.31
N ARG A 260 10.95 5.07 -11.62
CA ARG A 260 12.14 5.79 -11.17
C ARG A 260 13.02 4.97 -10.23
N LEU A 261 12.40 4.23 -9.30
CA LEU A 261 13.14 3.33 -8.40
C LEU A 261 13.79 2.19 -9.17
N MET A 262 13.06 1.55 -10.08
CA MET A 262 13.58 0.46 -10.92
C MET A 262 14.79 0.92 -11.75
N VAL A 263 14.71 2.08 -12.41
CA VAL A 263 15.83 2.62 -13.19
C VAL A 263 17.04 2.88 -12.32
N ARG A 264 16.86 3.51 -11.14
CA ARG A 264 17.96 3.76 -10.20
C ARG A 264 18.65 2.46 -9.76
N PHE A 265 17.88 1.43 -9.45
CA PHE A 265 18.43 0.15 -9.03
C PHE A 265 19.14 -0.58 -10.17
N ARG A 266 18.60 -0.58 -11.39
CA ARG A 266 19.29 -1.14 -12.57
C ARG A 266 20.61 -0.41 -12.87
N SER A 267 20.63 0.92 -12.74
CA SER A 267 21.87 1.70 -12.86
C SER A 267 22.89 1.35 -11.77
N ALA A 268 22.42 1.11 -10.53
CA ALA A 268 23.28 0.67 -9.44
C ALA A 268 23.86 -0.73 -9.70
N GLU A 269 23.06 -1.69 -10.18
CA GLU A 269 23.53 -3.02 -10.56
C GLU A 269 24.63 -2.96 -11.64
N PHE A 270 24.41 -2.15 -12.68
CA PHE A 270 25.42 -1.95 -13.73
C PHE A 270 26.72 -1.38 -13.16
N ALA A 271 26.63 -0.35 -12.30
CA ALA A 271 27.80 0.25 -11.67
C ALA A 271 28.55 -0.75 -10.77
N ILE A 272 27.82 -1.54 -9.97
CA ILE A 272 28.39 -2.59 -9.10
C ILE A 272 29.12 -3.64 -9.96
N ALA A 273 28.50 -4.08 -11.06
CA ALA A 273 29.12 -5.04 -11.97
C ALA A 273 30.39 -4.49 -12.63
N ALA A 274 30.37 -3.23 -13.07
CA ALA A 274 31.54 -2.57 -13.64
C ALA A 274 32.69 -2.44 -12.62
N VAL A 275 32.40 -2.04 -11.39
CA VAL A 275 33.38 -1.98 -10.30
C VAL A 275 33.95 -3.37 -10.01
N GLY A 276 33.11 -4.40 -9.97
CA GLY A 276 33.53 -5.79 -9.77
C GLY A 276 34.50 -6.26 -10.87
N ALA A 277 34.19 -5.95 -12.13
CA ALA A 277 35.05 -6.27 -13.27
C ALA A 277 36.41 -5.57 -13.19
N VAL A 278 36.43 -4.28 -12.87
CA VAL A 278 37.68 -3.51 -12.71
C VAL A 278 38.53 -4.06 -11.56
N LEU A 279 37.91 -4.32 -10.39
CA LEU A 279 38.62 -4.90 -9.25
C LEU A 279 39.17 -6.30 -9.57
N GLY A 280 38.40 -7.13 -10.27
CA GLY A 280 38.85 -8.44 -10.72
C GLY A 280 40.04 -8.36 -11.67
N ALA A 281 39.99 -7.47 -12.66
CA ALA A 281 41.09 -7.25 -13.60
C ALA A 281 42.36 -6.73 -12.90
N LEU A 282 42.23 -5.78 -11.97
CA LEU A 282 43.35 -5.26 -11.20
C LEU A 282 43.97 -6.32 -10.28
N ALA A 283 43.15 -7.12 -9.60
CA ALA A 283 43.63 -8.22 -8.77
C ALA A 283 44.42 -9.26 -9.59
N ALA A 284 43.94 -9.60 -10.78
CA ALA A 284 44.59 -10.55 -11.68
C ALA A 284 45.93 -10.04 -12.25
N THR A 285 46.03 -8.74 -12.53
CA THR A 285 47.20 -8.14 -13.19
C THR A 285 48.29 -7.67 -12.22
N THR A 286 47.91 -7.20 -11.04
CA THR A 286 48.87 -6.63 -10.07
C THR A 286 49.30 -7.64 -9.00
N GLY A 287 48.57 -8.74 -8.82
CA GLY A 287 48.77 -9.66 -7.70
C GLY A 287 48.51 -9.01 -6.32
N ALA A 288 47.95 -7.81 -6.27
CA ALA A 288 47.67 -7.09 -5.04
C ALA A 288 46.55 -7.81 -4.26
N GLY A 289 46.94 -8.68 -3.32
CA GLY A 289 46.01 -9.47 -2.52
C GLY A 289 44.92 -8.64 -1.83
N GLY A 290 45.23 -7.39 -1.44
CA GLY A 290 44.25 -6.46 -0.87
C GLY A 290 43.12 -6.08 -1.83
N VAL A 291 43.35 -6.00 -3.13
CA VAL A 291 42.31 -5.65 -4.13
C VAL A 291 41.35 -6.81 -4.35
N GLY A 292 41.86 -8.05 -4.34
CA GLY A 292 41.06 -9.26 -4.55
C GLY A 292 39.96 -9.47 -3.50
N VAL A 293 40.18 -9.08 -2.24
CA VAL A 293 39.18 -9.24 -1.17
C VAL A 293 37.92 -8.40 -1.42
N TRP A 294 38.05 -7.26 -2.10
CA TRP A 294 36.91 -6.39 -2.42
C TRP A 294 35.99 -6.95 -3.50
N VAL A 295 36.48 -7.87 -4.35
CA VAL A 295 35.64 -8.56 -5.33
C VAL A 295 34.49 -9.30 -4.64
N SER A 296 34.79 -10.01 -3.54
CA SER A 296 33.78 -10.74 -2.76
C SER A 296 32.71 -9.82 -2.15
N ALA A 297 33.12 -8.66 -1.62
CA ALA A 297 32.17 -7.66 -1.10
C ALA A 297 31.24 -7.15 -2.21
N VAL A 298 31.80 -6.79 -3.36
CA VAL A 298 31.01 -6.29 -4.50
C VAL A 298 30.02 -7.34 -5.00
N THR A 299 30.41 -8.62 -5.04
CA THR A 299 29.50 -9.72 -5.36
C THR A 299 28.33 -9.82 -4.38
N VAL A 300 28.59 -9.76 -3.06
CA VAL A 300 27.52 -9.83 -2.04
C VAL A 300 26.62 -8.60 -2.11
N VAL A 301 27.18 -7.41 -2.33
CA VAL A 301 26.41 -6.17 -2.52
C VAL A 301 25.51 -6.28 -3.74
N GLY A 302 26.05 -6.74 -4.88
CA GLY A 302 25.28 -6.98 -6.10
C GLY A 302 24.14 -7.96 -5.89
N ALA A 303 24.42 -9.13 -5.33
CA ALA A 303 23.41 -10.13 -5.01
C ALA A 303 22.32 -9.60 -4.06
N SER A 304 22.70 -8.76 -3.09
CA SER A 304 21.76 -8.14 -2.15
C SER A 304 20.83 -7.14 -2.84
N VAL A 305 21.36 -6.33 -3.77
CA VAL A 305 20.59 -5.39 -4.57
C VAL A 305 19.62 -6.14 -5.49
N THR A 306 20.09 -7.15 -6.22
CA THR A 306 19.25 -7.98 -7.09
C THR A 306 18.12 -8.66 -6.31
N ALA A 307 18.44 -9.24 -5.15
CA ALA A 307 17.43 -9.84 -4.26
C ALA A 307 16.39 -8.80 -3.77
N HIS A 308 16.82 -7.56 -3.50
CA HIS A 308 15.91 -6.48 -3.12
C HIS A 308 14.97 -6.10 -4.28
N ILE A 309 15.48 -5.96 -5.50
CA ILE A 309 14.67 -5.64 -6.69
C ILE A 309 13.63 -6.72 -6.94
N ALA A 310 14.05 -7.99 -6.91
CA ALA A 310 13.15 -9.14 -7.08
C ALA A 310 12.03 -9.13 -6.04
N ALA A 311 12.35 -8.88 -4.76
CA ALA A 311 11.38 -8.81 -3.69
C ALA A 311 10.46 -7.57 -3.76
N ALA A 312 10.93 -6.46 -4.34
CA ALA A 312 10.17 -5.22 -4.46
C ALA A 312 9.19 -5.23 -5.65
N ARG A 313 9.41 -6.11 -6.63
CA ARG A 313 8.53 -6.33 -7.80
C ARG A 313 8.16 -5.05 -8.57
N TYR A 314 9.09 -4.10 -8.68
CA TYR A 314 8.82 -2.78 -9.28
C TYR A 314 8.19 -2.87 -10.67
N GLU A 315 8.69 -3.77 -11.53
CA GLU A 315 8.19 -3.95 -12.89
C GLU A 315 6.73 -4.40 -12.93
N HIS A 316 6.37 -5.40 -12.13
CA HIS A 316 4.99 -5.85 -11.98
C HIS A 316 4.07 -4.69 -11.55
N LEU A 317 4.50 -3.88 -10.58
CA LEU A 317 3.71 -2.73 -10.10
C LEU A 317 3.54 -1.65 -11.18
N VAL A 318 4.57 -1.39 -11.99
CA VAL A 318 4.46 -0.42 -13.10
C VAL A 318 3.44 -0.91 -14.11
N VAL A 319 3.55 -2.17 -14.54
CA VAL A 319 2.65 -2.75 -15.55
C VAL A 319 1.21 -2.78 -15.05
N SER A 320 0.97 -3.27 -13.83
CA SER A 320 -0.39 -3.41 -13.28
C SER A 320 -1.06 -2.04 -13.10
N TYR A 321 -0.34 -1.05 -12.56
CA TYR A 321 -0.86 0.30 -12.39
C TYR A 321 -1.16 1.00 -13.71
N LEU A 322 -0.28 0.88 -14.71
CA LEU A 322 -0.54 1.48 -16.02
C LEU A 322 -1.67 0.78 -16.78
N ALA A 323 -1.80 -0.54 -16.64
CA ALA A 323 -2.93 -1.28 -17.21
C ALA A 323 -4.26 -0.81 -16.60
N THR A 324 -4.31 -0.71 -15.27
CA THR A 324 -5.53 -0.28 -14.55
C THR A 324 -5.87 1.19 -14.82
N ALA A 325 -4.87 2.09 -14.86
CA ALA A 325 -5.08 3.48 -15.24
C ALA A 325 -5.66 3.62 -16.66
N ARG A 326 -5.16 2.82 -17.62
CA ARG A 326 -5.69 2.82 -19.00
C ARG A 326 -7.13 2.33 -19.06
N ARG A 327 -7.48 1.26 -18.34
CA ARG A 327 -8.87 0.75 -18.29
C ARG A 327 -9.83 1.79 -17.72
N LEU A 328 -9.44 2.45 -16.62
CA LEU A 328 -10.26 3.50 -16.01
C LEU A 328 -10.36 4.75 -16.90
N ALA A 329 -9.29 5.12 -17.60
CA ALA A 329 -9.32 6.23 -18.55
C ALA A 329 -10.23 5.93 -19.75
N ALA A 330 -10.20 4.70 -20.28
CA ALA A 330 -11.10 4.28 -21.35
C ALA A 330 -12.58 4.36 -20.93
N LEU A 331 -12.92 3.87 -19.73
CA LEU A 331 -14.28 4.02 -19.19
C LEU A 331 -14.68 5.49 -19.05
N LEU A 332 -13.75 6.35 -18.61
CA LEU A 332 -14.00 7.78 -18.49
C LEU A 332 -14.23 8.43 -19.86
N GLU A 333 -13.43 8.10 -20.86
CA GLU A 333 -13.56 8.59 -22.23
C GLU A 333 -14.90 8.15 -22.85
N GLU A 334 -15.29 6.88 -22.67
CA GLU A 334 -16.60 6.35 -23.10
C GLU A 334 -17.75 7.09 -22.41
N TRP A 335 -17.64 7.33 -21.10
CA TRP A 335 -18.63 8.11 -20.36
C TRP A 335 -18.67 9.57 -20.83
N GLU A 336 -17.54 10.20 -21.15
CA GLU A 336 -17.52 11.58 -21.64
C GLU A 336 -18.10 11.68 -23.07
N ALA A 337 -17.94 10.64 -23.90
CA ALA A 337 -18.46 10.59 -25.26
C ALA A 337 -19.95 10.24 -25.36
N THR A 338 -20.52 9.51 -24.40
CA THR A 338 -21.94 9.12 -24.46
C THR A 338 -22.89 10.31 -24.28
N ALA A 339 -23.99 10.30 -25.04
CA ALA A 339 -25.10 11.24 -24.86
C ALA A 339 -26.06 10.79 -23.74
N ASP A 340 -26.07 9.50 -23.39
CA ASP A 340 -26.94 8.97 -22.34
C ASP A 340 -26.42 9.36 -20.96
N ARG A 341 -27.15 10.26 -20.30
CA ARG A 341 -26.89 10.73 -18.92
C ARG A 341 -27.95 10.24 -17.93
N SER A 342 -28.68 9.19 -18.29
CA SER A 342 -29.68 8.59 -17.41
C SER A 342 -29.06 8.11 -16.09
N PRO A 343 -29.83 8.12 -14.98
CA PRO A 343 -29.35 7.58 -13.70
C PRO A 343 -28.88 6.11 -13.80
N ALA A 344 -29.49 5.32 -14.68
CA ALA A 344 -29.10 3.94 -14.91
C ALA A 344 -27.72 3.83 -15.60
N ALA A 345 -27.46 4.62 -16.65
CA ALA A 345 -26.17 4.66 -17.31
C ALA A 345 -25.06 5.17 -16.36
N ALA A 346 -25.37 6.20 -15.56
CA ALA A 346 -24.51 6.70 -14.50
C ALA A 346 -24.13 5.60 -13.48
N ALA A 347 -25.12 4.86 -12.98
CA ALA A 347 -24.90 3.77 -12.03
C ALA A 347 -24.07 2.63 -12.63
N ALA A 348 -24.33 2.25 -13.89
CA ALA A 348 -23.56 1.23 -14.60
C ALA A 348 -22.09 1.65 -14.77
N PHE A 349 -21.84 2.92 -15.15
CA PHE A 349 -20.49 3.48 -15.26
C PHE A 349 -19.73 3.44 -13.94
N VAL A 350 -20.34 3.89 -12.85
CA VAL A 350 -19.71 3.85 -11.51
C VAL A 350 -19.40 2.41 -11.11
N SER A 351 -20.34 1.49 -11.34
CA SER A 351 -20.15 0.06 -11.04
C SER A 351 -18.99 -0.54 -11.81
N ALA A 352 -18.88 -0.28 -13.12
CA ALA A 352 -17.78 -0.74 -13.95
C ALA A 352 -16.41 -0.20 -13.46
N CYS A 353 -16.37 1.07 -13.04
CA CYS A 353 -15.15 1.66 -12.51
C CYS A 353 -14.72 1.01 -11.17
N GLU A 354 -15.64 0.83 -10.23
CA GLU A 354 -15.32 0.19 -8.94
C GLU A 354 -14.99 -1.30 -9.10
N GLU A 355 -15.58 -1.99 -10.09
CA GLU A 355 -15.20 -3.36 -10.43
C GLU A 355 -13.76 -3.46 -10.95
N VAL A 356 -13.35 -2.54 -11.85
CA VAL A 356 -11.95 -2.46 -12.31
C VAL A 356 -10.99 -2.22 -11.14
N ILE A 357 -11.38 -1.35 -10.18
CA ILE A 357 -10.56 -1.09 -8.99
C ILE A 357 -10.50 -2.32 -8.07
N SER A 358 -11.62 -3.04 -7.87
CA SER A 358 -11.68 -4.26 -7.05
C SER A 358 -10.80 -5.37 -7.63
N ARG A 359 -10.95 -5.65 -8.94
CA ARG A 359 -10.19 -6.70 -9.63
C ARG A 359 -8.68 -6.46 -9.57
N GLU A 360 -8.24 -5.20 -9.65
CA GLU A 360 -6.83 -4.91 -9.44
C GLU A 360 -6.40 -5.27 -8.01
N ASN A 361 -7.18 -4.98 -6.97
CA ASN A 361 -6.76 -5.39 -5.62
C ASN A 361 -6.72 -6.92 -5.44
N GLU A 362 -7.61 -7.65 -6.08
CA GLU A 362 -7.63 -9.13 -6.08
C GLU A 362 -6.45 -9.72 -6.85
N SER A 363 -6.04 -9.10 -7.97
CA SER A 363 -4.87 -9.54 -8.75
C SER A 363 -3.57 -9.47 -7.92
N TRP A 364 -3.50 -8.54 -6.98
CA TRP A 364 -2.40 -8.45 -6.02
C TRP A 364 -2.46 -9.58 -4.97
N LEU A 365 -3.64 -10.10 -4.64
CA LEU A 365 -3.71 -11.25 -3.74
C LEU A 365 -3.21 -12.51 -4.46
N ALA A 366 -3.66 -12.73 -5.70
CA ALA A 366 -3.26 -13.87 -6.52
C ALA A 366 -1.76 -13.87 -6.83
N ALA A 367 -1.20 -12.72 -7.25
CA ALA A 367 0.22 -12.62 -7.60
C ALA A 367 1.16 -12.91 -6.41
N TRP A 368 0.71 -12.70 -5.17
CA TRP A 368 1.54 -12.90 -3.98
C TRP A 368 1.27 -14.23 -3.25
N THR A 369 0.22 -14.97 -3.65
CA THR A 369 -0.12 -16.28 -3.10
C THR A 369 0.32 -17.45 -4.00
N HIS A 370 0.46 -17.25 -5.31
CA HIS A 370 0.94 -18.28 -6.25
C HIS A 370 2.39 -18.78 -5.99
N ASP A 371 3.18 -18.06 -5.18
CA ASP A 371 4.54 -18.48 -4.79
C ASP A 371 4.55 -19.56 -3.66
N ARG A 372 3.39 -20.11 -3.28
CA ARG A 372 3.27 -21.18 -2.27
C ARG A 372 3.40 -22.60 -2.80
N GLU A 373 3.44 -22.82 -4.12
CA GLU A 373 3.64 -24.17 -4.65
C GLU A 373 5.14 -24.48 -4.83
N PRO A 374 5.72 -25.36 -3.99
CA PRO A 374 6.98 -26.01 -4.36
C PRO A 374 6.69 -26.97 -5.52
N GLY A 375 7.27 -26.68 -6.68
CA GLY A 375 7.43 -27.67 -7.75
C GLY A 375 8.45 -28.73 -7.38
#